data_AF-A0A535S1B2-F1
#
_entry.id   AF-A0A535S1B2-F1
#
_cell.length_a   1.000
_cell.length_b   1.000
_cell.length_c   1.000
_cell.angle_alpha   90.00
_cell.angle_beta   90.00
_cell.angle_gamma   90.00
#
_symmetry.space_group_name_H-M   'P 1'
#
loop_
_entity.id
_entity.type
_entity.pdbx_description
1 polymer ?
#
loop_
_entity_poly.entity_id
_entity_poly.type
_entity_poly.pdbx_seq_one_letter_code
_entity_poly.pdbx_strand_id
1 'polypeptide(L)'
;MYYRVAIRGSHSAIWRWKSPLFNSLHGVLGVLNLYRAMPEEHIRVFLFTSTQQMDAMLQRANQGRLTTAIAVKQLWDAHHTCWMEVRRLEIELGEGGDHDQPYDGHLTSSSSQVLAWTNLLARRARGELLP
;
A
#
# COMPACT_ATOMS: atom_id res chain seq x y z
N MET A 1 -2.78 -9.92 9.94
CA MET A 1 -2.09 -8.82 10.66
C MET A 1 -2.62 -7.50 10.15
N TYR A 2 -2.83 -6.50 11.00
CA TYR A 2 -3.47 -5.24 10.63
C TYR A 2 -2.59 -4.03 10.95
N TYR A 3 -2.75 -2.99 10.14
CA TYR A 3 -1.98 -1.76 10.21
C TYR A 3 -2.90 -0.54 10.16
N ARG A 4 -2.53 0.53 10.87
CA ARG A 4 -3.21 1.82 10.76
C ARG A 4 -2.26 2.98 11.05
N VAL A 5 -2.42 4.06 10.29
CA VAL A 5 -1.61 5.26 10.43
C VAL A 5 -2.34 6.28 11.30
N ALA A 6 -1.65 6.76 12.33
CA ALA A 6 -2.10 7.88 13.14
C ALA A 6 -1.16 9.07 12.96
N ILE A 7 -1.74 10.26 13.07
CA ILE A 7 -1.01 11.52 12.96
C ILE A 7 -1.31 12.36 14.19
N ARG A 8 -0.30 13.07 14.68
CA ARG A 8 -0.47 14.15 15.66
C ARG A 8 -0.20 15.50 14.99
N GLY A 9 -0.94 16.53 15.39
CA GLY A 9 -0.69 17.89 14.91
C GLY A 9 0.49 18.53 15.63
N SER A 10 1.16 19.50 15.01
CA SER A 10 2.34 20.17 15.58
C SER A 10 2.11 20.79 16.97
N HIS A 11 0.87 21.23 17.25
CA HIS A 11 0.48 21.80 18.54
C HIS A 11 -0.30 20.83 19.44
N SER A 12 -0.42 19.56 19.05
CA SER A 12 -1.23 18.57 19.76
C SER A 12 -0.43 17.33 20.12
N ALA A 13 -0.44 16.99 21.41
CA ALA A 13 0.12 15.72 21.89
C ALA A 13 -0.78 14.51 21.58
N ILE A 14 -1.94 14.73 20.95
CA ILE A 14 -2.97 13.71 20.74
C ILE A 14 -2.85 13.13 19.32
N TRP A 15 -2.58 11.83 19.26
CA TRP A 15 -2.67 10.98 18.08
C TRP A 15 -4.12 10.76 17.66
N ARG A 16 -4.37 10.88 16.36
CA ARG A 16 -5.66 10.60 15.74
C ARG A 16 -5.48 9.71 14.51
N TRP A 17 -6.39 8.76 14.34
CA TRP A 17 -6.43 7.94 13.13
C TRP A 17 -6.66 8.80 11.90
N LYS A 18 -5.84 8.62 10.87
CA LYS A 18 -5.96 9.33 9.57
C LYS A 18 -6.05 8.40 8.37
N SER A 19 -5.92 7.09 8.59
CA SER A 19 -6.09 6.09 7.56
C SER A 19 -7.24 5.12 7.88
N PRO A 20 -7.79 4.46 6.85
CA PRO A 20 -8.55 3.23 7.05
C PRO A 20 -7.66 2.10 7.60
N LEU A 21 -8.29 1.00 7.96
CA LEU A 21 -7.61 -0.23 8.35
C LEU A 21 -6.93 -0.85 7.14
N PHE A 22 -5.64 -1.18 7.25
CA PHE A 22 -4.92 -1.91 6.22
C PHE A 22 -4.62 -3.33 6.67
N ASN A 23 -4.78 -4.28 5.76
CA ASN A 23 -4.34 -5.66 5.90
C ASN A 23 -3.06 -5.96 5.10
N SER A 24 -2.54 -4.98 4.37
CA SER A 24 -1.31 -5.06 3.57
C SER A 24 -0.42 -3.86 3.87
N LEU A 25 0.89 -4.09 3.92
CA LEU A 25 1.88 -3.04 4.09
C LEU A 25 1.83 -2.03 2.93
N HIS A 26 1.54 -2.48 1.71
CA HIS A 26 1.44 -1.61 0.53
C HIS A 26 0.47 -0.44 0.75
N GLY A 27 -0.70 -0.68 1.35
CA GLY A 27 -1.68 0.37 1.65
C GLY A 27 -1.16 1.39 2.66
N VAL A 28 -0.39 0.93 3.66
CA VAL A 28 0.26 1.79 4.65
C VAL A 28 1.27 2.71 3.98
N LEU A 29 2.11 2.16 3.12
CA LEU A 29 3.19 2.90 2.45
C LEU A 29 2.62 3.94 1.47
N GLY A 30 1.55 3.61 0.75
CA GLY A 30 0.80 4.57 -0.05
C GLY A 30 0.36 5.78 0.78
N VAL A 31 -0.17 5.55 1.98
CA VAL A 31 -0.54 6.63 2.91
C VAL A 31 0.69 7.38 3.44
N LEU A 32 1.76 6.69 3.80
CA LEU A 32 2.99 7.34 4.27
C LEU A 32 3.58 8.27 3.21
N ASN A 33 3.50 7.90 1.92
CA ASN A 33 3.93 8.75 0.83
C ASN A 33 3.09 10.03 0.70
N LEU A 34 1.78 9.98 0.97
CA LEU A 34 0.93 11.18 1.00
C LEU A 34 1.35 12.16 2.12
N TYR A 35 1.90 11.65 3.22
CA TYR A 35 2.35 12.44 4.36
C TYR A 35 3.87 12.67 4.40
N ARG A 36 4.59 12.45 3.29
CA ARG A 36 6.05 12.59 3.22
C ARG A 36 6.57 13.99 3.55
N ALA A 37 5.74 15.02 3.39
CA ALA A 37 6.08 16.40 3.75
C ALA A 37 5.95 16.69 5.26
N MET A 38 5.39 15.77 6.05
CA MET A 38 5.27 15.91 7.50
C MET A 38 6.51 15.35 8.22
N PRO A 39 6.92 15.93 9.36
CA PRO A 39 7.96 15.36 10.20
C PRO A 39 7.61 13.92 10.62
N GLU A 40 8.58 13.01 10.59
CA GLU A 40 8.36 11.60 10.91
C GLU A 40 7.86 11.40 12.35
N GLU A 41 8.26 12.30 13.25
CA GLU A 41 7.79 12.33 14.63
C GLU A 41 6.28 12.63 14.75
N HIS A 42 5.64 13.18 13.74
CA HIS A 42 4.20 13.43 13.71
C HIS A 42 3.38 12.29 13.12
N ILE A 43 4.02 11.23 12.65
CA ILE A 43 3.37 10.10 11.99
C ILE A 43 3.77 8.81 12.73
N ARG A 44 2.81 7.93 12.99
CA ARG A 44 3.07 6.60 13.56
C ARG A 44 2.25 5.53 12.86
N VAL A 45 2.87 4.40 12.59
CA VAL A 45 2.20 3.19 12.10
C VAL A 45 1.99 2.24 13.27
N PHE A 46 0.73 1.91 13.54
CA PHE A 46 0.34 0.97 14.58
C PHE A 46 0.10 -0.40 13.98
N LEU A 47 0.61 -1.44 14.64
CA LEU A 47 0.47 -2.83 14.24
C LEU A 47 -0.30 -3.59 15.30
N PHE A 48 -1.25 -4.41 14.87
CA PHE A 48 -2.07 -5.18 15.78
C PHE A 48 -2.53 -6.49 15.14
N THR A 49 -2.68 -7.50 15.99
CA THR A 49 -3.17 -8.83 15.59
C THR A 49 -4.69 -8.91 15.67
N SER A 50 -5.34 -7.99 16.39
CA SER A 50 -6.80 -7.93 16.54
C SER A 50 -7.30 -6.48 16.57
N THR A 51 -8.46 -6.25 15.94
CA THR A 51 -9.12 -4.93 15.87
C THR A 51 -9.59 -4.44 17.24
N GLN A 52 -9.87 -5.32 18.19
CA GLN A 52 -10.23 -4.95 19.56
C GLN A 52 -9.11 -4.19 20.29
N GLN A 53 -7.85 -4.35 19.86
CA GLN A 53 -6.70 -3.69 20.49
C GLN A 53 -6.51 -2.25 19.98
N MET A 54 -7.19 -1.84 18.91
CA MET A 54 -6.95 -0.57 18.21
C MET A 54 -7.12 0.65 19.11
N ASP A 55 -8.29 0.77 19.74
CA ASP A 55 -8.60 1.96 20.55
C ASP A 55 -7.75 2.02 21.82
N ALA A 56 -7.50 0.85 22.42
CA ALA A 56 -6.59 0.73 23.57
C ALA A 56 -5.15 1.15 23.19
N MET A 57 -4.67 0.83 21.99
CA MET A 57 -3.35 1.25 21.53
C MET A 57 -3.28 2.76 21.27
N LEU A 58 -4.30 3.36 20.66
CA LEU A 58 -4.33 4.81 20.45
C LEU A 58 -4.35 5.56 21.79
N GLN A 59 -5.17 5.11 22.73
CA GLN A 59 -5.24 5.70 24.07
C GLN A 59 -3.90 5.59 24.80
N ARG A 60 -3.24 4.43 24.74
CA ARG A 60 -1.89 4.25 25.32
C ARG A 60 -0.86 5.19 24.70
N ALA A 61 -0.88 5.36 23.38
CA ALA A 61 0.01 6.30 22.70
C ALA A 61 -0.24 7.75 23.12
N ASN A 62 -1.49 8.14 23.33
CA ASN A 62 -1.87 9.46 23.84
C ASN A 62 -1.48 9.69 25.31
N GLN A 63 -1.36 8.61 26.08
CA GLN A 63 -0.84 8.63 27.45
C GLN A 63 0.71 8.64 27.49
N GLY A 64 1.38 8.74 26.34
CA GLY A 64 2.84 8.68 26.25
C GLY A 64 3.45 7.31 26.54
N ARG A 65 2.63 6.25 26.58
CA ARG A 65 3.11 4.89 26.87
C ARG A 65 3.67 4.25 25.60
N LEU A 66 4.65 3.37 25.78
CA LEU A 66 5.20 2.55 24.69
C LEU A 66 4.08 1.71 24.07
N THR A 67 4.01 1.77 22.75
CA THR A 67 3.10 0.97 21.93
C THR A 67 3.90 0.20 20.91
N THR A 68 3.37 -0.91 20.39
CA THR A 68 3.89 -1.63 19.21
C THR A 68 3.67 -0.80 17.93
N ALA A 69 4.17 0.43 17.93
CA ALA A 69 4.16 1.33 16.79
C ALA A 69 5.56 1.33 16.17
N ILE A 70 5.63 1.12 14.86
CA ILE A 70 6.89 1.19 14.12
C ILE A 70 7.20 2.66 13.82
N ALA A 71 8.47 3.04 14.01
CA ALA A 71 8.97 4.34 13.61
C ALA A 71 8.93 4.45 12.08
N VAL A 72 8.32 5.52 11.57
CA VAL A 72 8.13 5.72 10.12
C VAL A 72 9.47 5.75 9.38
N LYS A 73 10.53 6.24 10.03
CA LYS A 73 11.90 6.19 9.56
C LYS A 73 12.33 4.78 9.12
N GLN A 74 12.05 3.75 9.92
CA GLN A 74 12.41 2.38 9.58
C GLN A 74 11.67 1.90 8.33
N LEU A 75 10.42 2.33 8.13
CA LEU A 75 9.63 2.00 6.96
C LEU A 75 10.12 2.74 5.70
N TRP A 76 10.47 4.03 5.82
CA TRP A 76 11.02 4.82 4.71
C TRP A 76 12.46 4.45 4.34
N ASP A 77 13.30 4.11 5.31
CA ASP A 77 14.66 3.65 5.06
C ASP A 77 14.66 2.23 4.49
N ALA A 78 13.79 1.34 5.00
CA ALA A 78 13.60 0.00 4.44
C ALA A 78 12.97 0.00 3.04
N HIS A 79 12.44 1.12 2.55
CA HIS A 79 12.02 1.28 1.16
C HIS A 79 13.18 1.37 0.16
N HIS A 80 14.44 1.37 0.62
CA HIS A 80 15.58 1.00 -0.23
C HIS A 80 15.61 -0.50 -0.55
N THR A 81 14.95 -1.35 0.25
CA THR A 81 14.62 -2.72 -0.15
C THR A 81 13.56 -2.63 -1.23
N CYS A 82 13.82 -3.27 -2.38
CA CYS A 82 12.93 -3.23 -3.53
C CYS A 82 11.54 -3.70 -3.08
N TRP A 83 10.54 -2.81 -3.06
CA TRP A 83 9.22 -3.12 -2.54
C TRP A 83 8.53 -4.28 -3.31
N MET A 84 8.99 -4.56 -4.53
CA MET A 84 8.59 -5.75 -5.29
C MET A 84 9.04 -7.05 -4.60
N GLU A 85 10.19 -7.05 -3.91
CA GLU A 85 10.66 -8.19 -3.11
C GLU A 85 9.81 -8.35 -1.84
N VAL A 86 9.45 -7.25 -1.17
CA VAL A 86 8.54 -7.29 -0.02
C VAL A 86 7.16 -7.80 -0.43
N ARG A 87 6.61 -7.29 -1.54
CA ARG A 87 5.32 -7.74 -2.09
C ARG A 87 5.36 -9.19 -2.55
N ARG A 88 6.45 -9.62 -3.19
CA ARG A 88 6.69 -11.02 -3.57
C ARG A 88 6.70 -11.89 -2.31
N LEU A 89 7.42 -11.50 -1.26
CA LEU A 89 7.47 -12.24 0.01
C LEU A 89 6.10 -12.26 0.73
N GLU A 90 5.35 -11.16 0.72
CA GLU A 90 3.98 -11.13 1.26
C GLU A 90 3.05 -12.10 0.52
N ILE A 91 3.24 -12.27 -0.79
CA ILE A 91 2.49 -13.25 -1.61
C ILE A 91 2.99 -14.68 -1.35
N GLU A 92 4.30 -14.90 -1.29
CA GLU A 92 4.92 -16.22 -1.06
C GLU A 92 4.67 -16.75 0.37
N LEU A 93 4.57 -15.87 1.37
CA LEU A 93 4.36 -16.21 2.78
C LEU A 93 2.89 -16.09 3.22
N GLY A 94 2.03 -15.50 2.38
CA GLY A 94 0.60 -15.42 2.64
C GLY A 94 -0.06 -16.79 2.57
N GLU A 95 -1.33 -16.89 2.98
CA GLU A 95 -2.18 -18.01 2.59
C GLU A 95 -2.24 -17.99 1.08
N GLY A 96 -1.43 -18.85 0.43
CA GLY A 96 -1.19 -18.81 -1.01
C GLY A 96 -2.48 -18.55 -1.75
N GLY A 97 -2.48 -17.48 -2.56
CA GLY A 97 -3.60 -17.18 -3.44
C GLY A 97 -3.90 -18.39 -4.33
N ASP A 98 -5.06 -18.38 -4.96
CA ASP A 98 -5.58 -19.36 -5.92
C ASP A 98 -4.74 -19.52 -7.20
N HIS A 99 -3.41 -19.47 -7.09
CA HIS A 99 -2.41 -19.54 -8.15
C HIS A 99 -2.43 -20.86 -8.93
N ASP A 100 -3.24 -21.83 -8.50
CA ASP A 100 -3.52 -23.09 -9.20
C ASP A 100 -4.80 -23.03 -10.06
N GLN A 101 -5.58 -21.94 -10.03
CA GLN A 101 -6.67 -21.77 -10.98
C GLN A 101 -6.09 -21.44 -12.37
N PRO A 102 -6.36 -22.28 -13.39
CA PRO A 102 -6.01 -21.94 -14.76
C PRO A 102 -6.61 -20.58 -15.09
N TYR A 103 -5.83 -19.72 -15.73
CA TYR A 103 -6.31 -18.46 -16.27
C TYR A 103 -7.50 -18.72 -17.21
N ASP A 104 -8.70 -18.55 -16.68
CA ASP A 104 -9.93 -18.37 -17.43
C ASP A 104 -9.77 -17.06 -18.19
N GLY A 105 -9.42 -17.18 -19.47
CA GLY A 105 -9.18 -16.05 -20.36
C GLY A 105 -10.44 -15.28 -20.75
N HIS A 106 -11.26 -14.82 -19.82
CA HIS A 106 -12.24 -13.76 -20.08
C HIS A 106 -11.56 -12.38 -20.08
N LEU A 107 -10.59 -12.20 -20.98
CA LEU A 107 -10.34 -10.89 -21.56
C LEU A 107 -11.63 -10.49 -22.28
N THR A 108 -12.46 -9.67 -21.65
CA THR A 108 -13.39 -8.81 -22.38
C THR A 108 -12.57 -7.72 -23.07
N SER A 109 -11.66 -8.11 -23.97
CA SER A 109 -11.20 -7.21 -25.00
C SER A 109 -12.44 -6.88 -25.81
N SER A 110 -13.05 -5.74 -25.51
CA SER A 110 -14.06 -5.14 -26.38
C SER A 110 -13.54 -5.24 -27.80
N SER A 111 -14.34 -5.75 -28.72
CA SER A 111 -13.94 -5.94 -30.13
C SER A 111 -13.26 -4.68 -30.70
N SER A 112 -13.63 -3.50 -30.18
CA SER A 112 -13.01 -2.20 -30.49
C SER A 112 -11.51 -2.10 -30.17
N GLN A 113 -11.00 -2.70 -29.09
CA GLN A 113 -9.58 -2.66 -28.75
C GLN A 113 -8.74 -3.56 -29.66
N VAL A 114 -9.25 -4.76 -29.99
CA VAL A 114 -8.59 -5.65 -30.94
C VAL A 114 -8.57 -5.03 -32.34
N LEU A 115 -9.68 -4.41 -32.76
CA LEU A 115 -9.77 -3.69 -34.03
C LEU A 115 -8.85 -2.45 -34.07
N ALA A 116 -8.72 -1.74 -32.94
CA ALA A 116 -7.82 -0.60 -32.84
C ALA A 116 -6.36 -1.05 -32.95
N TRP A 117 -5.99 -2.17 -32.32
CA TRP A 117 -4.65 -2.73 -32.40
C TRP A 117 -4.32 -3.25 -33.81
N THR A 118 -5.23 -3.98 -34.45
CA THR A 118 -5.00 -4.46 -35.83
C THR A 118 -4.88 -3.31 -36.82
N ASN A 119 -5.70 -2.26 -36.68
CA ASN A 119 -5.57 -1.05 -37.48
C ASN A 119 -4.24 -0.33 -37.24
N LEU A 120 -3.79 -0.22 -35.98
CA LEU A 120 -2.50 0.41 -35.66
C LEU A 120 -1.32 -0.36 -36.29
N LEU A 121 -1.34 -1.70 -36.20
CA LEU A 121 -0.32 -2.55 -36.82
C LEU A 121 -0.31 -2.42 -38.34
N ALA A 122 -1.50 -2.38 -38.96
CA ALA A 122 -1.61 -2.19 -40.40
C ALA A 122 -1.10 -0.80 -40.84
N ARG A 123 -1.38 0.25 -40.08
CA ARG A 123 -0.87 1.62 -40.34
C ARG A 123 0.65 1.70 -40.19
N ARG A 124 1.22 1.02 -39.19
CA ARG A 124 2.69 0.91 -39.02
C ARG A 124 3.32 0.20 -40.21
N ALA A 125 2.75 -0.91 -40.66
CA ALA A 125 3.25 -1.66 -41.82
C ALA A 125 3.20 -0.85 -43.12
N ARG A 126 2.23 0.06 -43.24
CA ARG A 126 2.12 1.01 -44.37
C ARG A 126 2.98 2.27 -44.23
N GLY A 127 3.76 2.41 -43.15
CA GLY A 127 4.61 3.59 -42.93
C GLY A 127 3.83 4.87 -42.60
N GLU A 128 2.55 4.77 -42.27
CA GLU A 128 1.67 5.92 -41.96
C GLU A 128 1.87 6.46 -40.52
N LEU A 129 2.73 5.82 -39.74
CA LEU A 129 3.12 6.24 -38.41
C LEU A 129 4.58 6.67 -38.47
N LEU A 130 4.81 7.99 -38.40
CA LEU A 130 6.14 8.54 -38.17
C LEU A 130 6.56 8.20 -36.71
N PRO A 131 7.86 8.02 -36.45
CA PRO A 131 8.39 7.73 -35.11
C PRO A 131 8.09 8.83 -34.09
#